data_AF-A0A6B0DF30-F1
#
_entry.id   AF-A0A6B0DF30-F1
#
_cell.length_a   1.000
_cell.length_b   1.000
_cell.length_c   1.000
_cell.angle_alpha   90.00
_cell.angle_beta   90.00
_cell.angle_gamma   90.00
#
_symmetry.space_group_name_H-M   'P 1'
#
loop_
_entity.id
_entity.type
_entity.pdbx_description
1 polymer ?
#
loop_
_entity_poly.entity_id
_entity_poly.type
_entity_poly.pdbx_seq_one_letter_code
_entity_poly.pdbx_strand_id
1 'polypeptide(L)'
;MDLLETISVSKIVGLVERVSDLKGPEDLAQIDDDLGIEKSEFFNIVDDAERLDLVKVVEGNIQLTDFGKKFVNSGIKERKILLEQKLRNIEPFKTLLYLLEKDKDKKIKKDKFIELIKTHFNTTDPEKIFQVFVNWGRYAKLIGYSIDTDEVYIYGESEK
;
A
#
# COMPACT_ATOMS: atom_id res chain seq x y z
N MET A 1 -15.74 -3.84 1.05
CA MET A 1 -14.96 -2.93 0.19
C MET A 1 -13.52 -3.33 0.39
N ASP A 2 -12.79 -3.37 -0.70
CA ASP A 2 -11.54 -4.10 -0.83
C ASP A 2 -10.40 -3.10 -0.70
N LEU A 3 -9.94 -2.89 0.53
CA LEU A 3 -8.98 -1.86 0.92
C LEU A 3 -7.59 -2.47 1.07
N LEU A 4 -6.55 -1.71 0.78
CA LEU A 4 -5.22 -2.03 1.32
C LEU A 4 -5.23 -1.89 2.84
N GLU A 5 -4.66 -2.87 3.53
CA GLU A 5 -4.69 -2.96 5.00
C GLU A 5 -3.30 -2.98 5.65
N THR A 6 -2.29 -3.38 4.90
CA THR A 6 -0.91 -3.51 5.35
C THR A 6 -0.30 -2.12 5.50
N ILE A 7 -0.01 -1.70 6.73
CA ILE A 7 0.58 -0.38 7.01
C ILE A 7 1.99 -0.27 6.39
N SER A 8 2.79 -1.33 6.50
CA SER A 8 4.20 -1.30 6.11
C SER A 8 4.40 -1.69 4.65
N VAL A 9 4.83 -0.72 3.84
CA VAL A 9 5.27 -0.96 2.45
C VAL A 9 6.41 -1.99 2.40
N SER A 10 7.32 -1.96 3.38
CA SER A 10 8.49 -2.84 3.37
C SER A 10 8.14 -4.32 3.55
N LYS A 11 7.01 -4.63 4.21
CA LYS A 11 6.54 -6.01 4.35
C LYS A 11 6.11 -6.59 2.99
N ILE A 12 5.40 -5.80 2.18
CA ILE A 12 5.02 -6.20 0.82
C ILE A 12 6.26 -6.30 -0.08
N VAL A 13 7.17 -5.32 -0.01
CA VAL A 13 8.43 -5.38 -0.78
C VAL A 13 9.24 -6.63 -0.41
N GLY A 14 9.36 -6.93 0.89
CA GLY A 14 10.08 -8.11 1.37
C GLY A 14 9.44 -9.43 0.91
N LEU A 15 8.10 -9.53 0.93
CA LEU A 15 7.40 -10.69 0.37
C LEU A 15 7.71 -10.85 -1.13
N VAL A 16 7.60 -9.78 -1.91
CA VAL A 16 7.85 -9.82 -3.36
C VAL A 16 9.30 -10.19 -3.69
N GLU A 17 10.26 -9.70 -2.90
CA GLU A 17 11.68 -10.08 -3.02
C GLU A 17 11.88 -11.56 -2.68
N ARG A 18 11.31 -12.04 -1.57
CA ARG A 18 11.37 -13.46 -1.19
C ARG A 18 10.77 -14.38 -2.26
N VAL A 19 9.64 -13.99 -2.86
CA VAL A 19 9.01 -14.73 -3.96
C VAL A 19 9.86 -14.68 -5.24
N SER A 20 10.62 -13.60 -5.45
CA SER A 20 11.52 -13.49 -6.60
C SER A 20 12.75 -14.41 -6.52
N ASP A 21 13.18 -14.75 -5.31
CA ASP A 21 14.30 -15.68 -5.06
C ASP A 21 13.90 -17.15 -5.24
N LEU A 22 12.61 -17.43 -5.43
CA LEU A 22 12.10 -18.78 -5.66
C LEU A 22 12.46 -19.30 -7.04
N LYS A 23 12.73 -20.62 -7.10
CA LYS A 23 12.97 -21.33 -8.37
C LYS A 23 11.68 -21.69 -9.13
N GLY A 24 10.52 -21.44 -8.53
CA GLY A 24 9.19 -21.74 -9.07
C GLY A 24 8.09 -21.35 -8.08
N PRO A 25 6.81 -21.61 -8.39
CA PRO A 25 5.71 -21.41 -7.45
C PRO A 25 5.96 -22.20 -6.16
N GLU A 26 5.69 -21.58 -5.01
CA GLU A 26 5.87 -22.20 -3.68
C GLU A 26 4.56 -22.15 -2.89
N ASP A 27 4.36 -23.17 -2.06
CA ASP A 27 3.19 -23.29 -1.20
C ASP A 27 3.18 -22.15 -0.18
N LEU A 28 2.08 -21.41 -0.16
CA LEU A 28 1.89 -20.28 0.72
C LEU A 28 2.01 -20.66 2.21
N ALA A 29 1.64 -21.89 2.58
CA ALA A 29 1.80 -22.40 3.94
C ALA A 29 3.28 -22.50 4.36
N GLN A 30 4.18 -22.84 3.43
CA GLN A 30 5.62 -22.90 3.72
C GLN A 30 6.18 -21.49 3.97
N ILE A 31 5.71 -20.50 3.22
CA ILE A 31 6.13 -19.10 3.40
C ILE A 31 5.60 -18.52 4.72
N ASP A 32 4.36 -18.86 5.12
CA ASP A 32 3.77 -18.46 6.41
C ASP A 32 4.63 -18.95 7.58
N ASP A 33 4.98 -20.25 7.56
CA ASP A 33 5.78 -20.90 8.62
C ASP A 33 7.20 -20.29 8.75
N ASP A 34 7.77 -19.81 7.64
CA ASP A 34 9.12 -19.22 7.59
C ASP A 34 9.20 -17.79 8.15
N LEU A 35 8.11 -17.00 8.06
CA LEU A 35 8.15 -15.56 8.31
C LEU A 35 7.98 -15.18 9.79
N GLY A 36 7.48 -16.09 10.64
CA GLY A 36 7.33 -15.87 12.08
C GLY A 36 6.43 -14.68 12.46
N ILE A 37 5.57 -14.24 11.54
CA ILE A 37 4.56 -13.19 11.78
C ILE A 37 3.21 -13.81 12.09
N GLU A 38 2.29 -13.00 12.62
CA GLU A 38 0.91 -13.46 12.84
C GLU A 38 0.28 -13.87 11.51
N LYS A 39 -0.38 -15.03 11.49
CA LYS A 39 -1.02 -15.58 10.29
C LYS A 39 -1.97 -14.58 9.61
N SER A 40 -2.80 -13.89 10.41
CA SER A 40 -3.72 -12.86 9.89
C SER A 40 -2.99 -11.70 9.22
N GLU A 41 -1.83 -11.30 9.74
CA GLU A 41 -0.98 -10.28 9.14
C GLU A 41 -0.33 -10.78 7.86
N PHE A 42 0.13 -12.03 7.82
CA PHE A 42 0.68 -12.63 6.60
C PHE A 42 -0.33 -12.65 5.45
N PHE A 43 -1.56 -13.14 5.70
CA PHE A 43 -2.59 -13.14 4.66
C PHE A 43 -2.96 -11.73 4.19
N ASN A 44 -3.00 -10.74 5.08
CA ASN A 44 -3.22 -9.34 4.66
C ASN A 44 -2.09 -8.84 3.73
N ILE A 45 -0.84 -9.21 3.99
CA ILE A 45 0.31 -8.84 3.14
C ILE A 45 0.18 -9.49 1.76
N VAL A 46 -0.22 -10.77 1.72
CA VAL A 46 -0.41 -11.52 0.47
C VAL A 46 -1.56 -10.93 -0.34
N ASP A 47 -2.72 -10.70 0.28
CA ASP A 47 -3.90 -10.10 -0.34
C ASP A 47 -3.56 -8.73 -0.92
N ASP A 48 -2.86 -7.88 -0.17
CA ASP A 48 -2.44 -6.56 -0.65
C ASP A 48 -1.42 -6.62 -1.78
N ALA A 49 -0.50 -7.60 -1.75
CA ALA A 49 0.44 -7.84 -2.83
C ALA A 49 -0.28 -8.30 -4.11
N GLU A 50 -1.32 -9.13 -4.01
CA GLU A 50 -2.18 -9.53 -5.13
C GLU A 50 -2.99 -8.35 -5.67
N ARG A 51 -3.55 -7.52 -4.78
CA ARG A 51 -4.29 -6.29 -5.14
C ARG A 51 -3.43 -5.28 -5.91
N LEU A 52 -2.15 -5.20 -5.55
CA LEU A 52 -1.15 -4.39 -6.26
C LEU A 52 -0.66 -5.06 -7.55
N ASP A 53 -1.15 -6.26 -7.86
CA ASP A 53 -0.76 -7.09 -9.00
C ASP A 53 0.75 -7.35 -9.00
N LEU A 54 1.35 -7.48 -7.81
CA LEU A 54 2.76 -7.85 -7.64
C LEU A 54 2.93 -9.37 -7.63
N VAL A 55 1.98 -10.06 -7.02
CA VAL A 55 1.95 -11.53 -6.94
C VAL A 55 0.59 -12.03 -7.39
N LYS A 56 0.50 -13.33 -7.61
CA LYS A 56 -0.77 -14.06 -7.76
C LYS A 56 -0.67 -15.38 -7.02
N VAL A 57 -1.77 -15.79 -6.41
CA VAL A 57 -1.90 -17.09 -5.75
C VAL A 57 -2.78 -18.00 -6.62
N VAL A 58 -2.26 -19.16 -6.99
CA VAL A 58 -2.96 -20.17 -7.80
C VAL A 58 -2.86 -21.50 -7.09
N GLU A 59 -4.01 -22.07 -6.72
CA GLU A 59 -4.08 -23.37 -6.01
C GLU A 59 -3.18 -23.41 -4.76
N GLY A 60 -3.16 -22.31 -3.99
CA GLY A 60 -2.33 -22.17 -2.78
C GLY A 60 -0.85 -21.87 -3.03
N ASN A 61 -0.42 -21.77 -4.29
CA ASN A 61 0.95 -21.44 -4.63
C ASN A 61 1.10 -19.98 -5.05
N ILE A 62 2.06 -19.28 -4.45
CA ILE A 62 2.36 -17.88 -4.78
C ILE A 62 3.43 -17.79 -5.88
N GLN A 63 3.28 -16.80 -6.75
CA GLN A 63 4.26 -16.49 -7.79
C GLN A 63 4.18 -15.02 -8.20
N LEU A 64 5.27 -14.48 -8.77
CA LEU A 64 5.27 -13.12 -9.32
C LEU A 64 4.38 -13.03 -10.57
N THR A 65 3.64 -11.93 -10.68
CA THR A 65 3.07 -11.49 -11.96
C THR A 65 4.16 -10.87 -12.84
N ASP A 66 3.85 -10.53 -14.09
CA ASP A 66 4.80 -9.79 -14.92
C ASP A 66 5.06 -8.37 -14.39
N PHE A 67 4.07 -7.74 -13.75
CA PHE A 67 4.26 -6.47 -13.05
C PHE A 67 5.16 -6.63 -11.82
N GLY A 68 4.98 -7.68 -11.03
CA GLY A 68 5.86 -8.03 -9.91
C GLY A 68 7.31 -8.27 -10.32
N LYS A 69 7.52 -9.01 -11.42
CA LYS A 69 8.85 -9.20 -12.01
C LYS A 69 9.47 -7.87 -12.44
N LYS A 70 8.71 -6.98 -13.08
CA LYS A 70 9.21 -5.63 -13.41
C LYS A 70 9.58 -4.88 -12.13
N PHE A 71 8.72 -4.91 -11.13
CA PHE A 71 8.90 -4.20 -9.86
C PHE A 71 10.16 -4.65 -9.12
N VAL A 72 10.39 -5.95 -8.94
CA VAL A 72 11.55 -6.45 -8.19
C VAL A 72 12.87 -6.16 -8.90
N ASN A 73 12.88 -6.23 -10.23
CA ASN A 73 14.04 -5.90 -11.07
C ASN A 73 14.28 -4.39 -11.24
N SER A 74 13.38 -3.55 -10.73
CA SER A 74 13.47 -2.10 -10.82
C SER A 74 14.26 -1.50 -9.66
N GLY A 75 15.02 -0.44 -9.94
CA GLY A 75 15.64 0.36 -8.90
C GLY A 75 14.62 1.13 -8.05
N ILE A 76 15.06 1.62 -6.88
CA ILE A 76 14.19 2.29 -5.88
C ILE A 76 13.32 3.40 -6.48
N LYS A 77 13.86 4.21 -7.40
CA LYS A 77 13.10 5.31 -8.04
C LYS A 77 11.94 4.78 -8.87
N GLU A 78 12.18 3.77 -9.70
CA GLU A 78 11.16 3.18 -10.57
C GLU A 78 10.11 2.42 -9.75
N ARG A 79 10.51 1.72 -8.68
CA ARG A 79 9.56 1.08 -7.75
C ARG A 79 8.54 2.07 -7.17
N LYS A 80 8.97 3.29 -6.84
CA LYS A 80 8.06 4.34 -6.34
C LYS A 80 7.05 4.76 -7.41
N ILE A 81 7.49 4.93 -8.65
CA ILE A 81 6.63 5.29 -9.78
C ILE A 81 5.61 4.18 -10.05
N LEU A 82 6.05 2.91 -10.06
CA LEU A 82 5.17 1.76 -10.28
C LEU A 82 4.07 1.67 -9.21
N LEU A 83 4.43 1.82 -7.94
CA LEU A 83 3.44 1.81 -6.85
C LEU A 83 2.54 3.04 -6.88
N GLU A 84 3.08 4.22 -7.18
CA GLU A 84 2.30 5.45 -7.36
C GLU A 84 1.14 5.25 -8.36
N GLN A 85 1.44 4.64 -9.51
CA GLN A 85 0.45 4.33 -10.55
C GLN A 85 -0.60 3.32 -10.08
N LYS A 86 -0.22 2.28 -9.33
CA LYS A 86 -1.15 1.30 -8.78
C LYS A 86 -2.05 1.92 -7.71
N LEU A 87 -1.47 2.67 -6.77
CA LEU A 87 -2.18 3.29 -5.65
C LEU A 87 -3.30 4.22 -6.12
N ARG A 88 -3.10 5.01 -7.19
CA ARG A 88 -4.17 5.89 -7.71
C ARG A 88 -5.46 5.16 -8.13
N ASN A 89 -5.38 3.86 -8.36
CA ASN A 89 -6.47 3.06 -8.91
C ASN A 89 -7.12 2.10 -7.90
N ILE A 90 -6.61 2.03 -6.67
CA ILE A 90 -7.09 1.10 -5.63
C ILE A 90 -7.52 1.84 -4.37
N GLU A 91 -8.43 1.25 -3.60
CA GLU A 91 -8.87 1.81 -2.32
C GLU A 91 -7.90 1.44 -1.19
N PRO A 92 -7.74 2.30 -0.16
CA PRO A 92 -8.46 3.56 0.06
C PRO A 92 -7.88 4.77 -0.70
N PHE A 93 -6.77 4.60 -1.42
CA PHE A 93 -6.00 5.69 -2.02
C PHE A 93 -6.76 6.46 -3.07
N LYS A 94 -7.48 5.78 -3.96
CA LYS A 94 -8.30 6.40 -5.01
C LYS A 94 -9.27 7.44 -4.41
N THR A 95 -10.05 7.05 -3.42
CA THR A 95 -11.00 7.97 -2.78
C THR A 95 -10.31 9.02 -1.93
N LEU A 96 -9.31 8.65 -1.13
CA LEU A 96 -8.63 9.59 -0.22
C LEU A 96 -7.79 10.64 -0.96
N LEU A 97 -7.12 10.29 -2.06
CA LEU A 97 -6.44 11.25 -2.92
C LEU A 97 -7.43 12.22 -3.55
N TYR A 98 -8.57 11.71 -4.05
CA TYR A 98 -9.62 12.57 -4.61
C TYR A 98 -10.13 13.60 -3.59
N LEU A 99 -10.42 13.16 -2.35
CA LEU A 99 -10.87 14.06 -1.29
C LEU A 99 -9.81 15.11 -0.93
N LEU A 100 -8.55 14.71 -0.84
CA LEU A 100 -7.45 15.62 -0.57
C LEU A 100 -7.22 16.63 -1.71
N GLU A 101 -7.32 16.19 -2.96
CA GLU A 101 -7.18 17.03 -4.16
C GLU A 101 -8.31 18.07 -4.31
N LYS A 102 -9.49 17.78 -3.74
CA LYS A 102 -10.66 18.67 -3.73
C LYS A 102 -10.62 19.72 -2.62
N ASP A 103 -9.80 19.54 -1.60
CA ASP A 103 -9.60 20.58 -0.60
C ASP A 103 -8.91 21.80 -1.24
N LYS A 104 -9.40 23.00 -0.90
CA LYS A 104 -8.94 24.26 -1.50
C LYS A 104 -7.43 24.45 -1.38
N ASP A 105 -6.87 24.04 -0.26
CA ASP A 105 -5.45 24.20 0.03
C ASP A 105 -4.66 22.90 -0.20
N LYS A 106 -5.32 21.84 -0.72
CA LYS A 106 -4.76 20.48 -0.90
C LYS A 106 -4.07 19.95 0.36
N LYS A 107 -4.59 20.35 1.53
CA LYS A 107 -4.08 19.99 2.85
C LYS A 107 -5.23 19.85 3.82
N ILE A 108 -5.21 18.82 4.67
CA ILE A 108 -6.30 18.53 5.59
C ILE A 108 -5.70 18.09 6.94
N LYS A 109 -6.23 18.64 8.05
CA LYS A 109 -5.92 18.19 9.42
C LYS A 109 -6.30 16.74 9.61
N LYS A 110 -5.47 15.96 10.30
CA LYS A 110 -5.70 14.53 10.56
C LYS A 110 -7.09 14.25 11.11
N ASP A 111 -7.52 14.94 12.16
CA ASP A 111 -8.86 14.72 12.76
C ASP A 111 -9.99 14.87 11.73
N LYS A 112 -9.94 15.92 10.90
CA LYS A 112 -10.90 16.12 9.81
C LYS A 112 -10.79 15.01 8.76
N PHE A 113 -9.58 14.56 8.45
CA PHE A 113 -9.34 13.47 7.49
C PHE A 113 -9.85 12.12 8.01
N ILE A 114 -9.75 11.87 9.32
CA ILE A 114 -10.33 10.70 9.99
C ILE A 114 -11.86 10.72 9.88
N GLU A 115 -12.51 11.87 10.04
CA GLU A 115 -13.96 11.99 9.82
C GLU A 115 -14.36 11.73 8.36
N LEU A 116 -13.53 12.17 7.39
CA LEU A 116 -13.71 11.79 5.98
C LEU A 116 -13.58 10.28 5.78
N ILE A 117 -12.60 9.63 6.42
CA ILE A 117 -12.45 8.17 6.35
C ILE A 117 -13.70 7.46 6.89
N LYS A 118 -14.21 7.85 8.07
CA LYS A 118 -15.44 7.28 8.66
C LYS A 118 -16.67 7.48 7.77
N THR A 119 -16.72 8.58 7.04
CA THR A 119 -17.83 8.91 6.14
C THR A 119 -17.82 8.05 4.87
N HIS A 120 -16.64 7.73 4.34
CA HIS A 120 -16.48 7.05 3.05
C HIS A 120 -16.23 5.54 3.16
N PHE A 121 -15.71 5.07 4.30
CA PHE A 121 -15.36 3.68 4.52
C PHE A 121 -16.09 3.11 5.73
N ASN A 122 -16.75 1.96 5.55
CA ASN A 122 -17.32 1.21 6.66
C ASN A 122 -16.19 0.48 7.42
N THR A 123 -15.55 1.17 8.36
CA THR A 123 -14.44 0.65 9.17
C THR A 123 -14.68 0.88 10.66
N THR A 124 -14.24 -0.06 11.49
CA THR A 124 -14.17 0.12 12.94
C THR A 124 -12.84 0.76 13.37
N ASP A 125 -11.86 0.83 12.48
CA ASP A 125 -10.54 1.40 12.72
C ASP A 125 -10.14 2.38 11.59
N PRO A 126 -10.64 3.63 11.64
CA PRO A 126 -10.28 4.66 10.66
C PRO A 126 -8.82 5.13 10.80
N GLU A 127 -8.21 4.94 11.97
CA GLU A 127 -6.80 5.28 12.21
C GLU A 127 -5.87 4.35 11.44
N LYS A 128 -6.17 3.04 11.39
CA LYS A 128 -5.43 2.09 10.53
C LYS A 128 -5.46 2.51 9.06
N ILE A 129 -6.63 2.89 8.53
CA ILE A 129 -6.75 3.38 7.14
C ILE A 129 -5.90 4.63 6.93
N PHE A 130 -5.92 5.57 7.87
CA PHE A 130 -5.07 6.77 7.80
C PHE A 130 -3.59 6.42 7.80
N GLN A 131 -3.16 5.49 8.65
CA GLN A 131 -1.77 5.03 8.72
C GLN A 131 -1.34 4.35 7.41
N VAL A 132 -2.17 3.49 6.83
CA VAL A 132 -1.93 2.89 5.50
C VAL A 132 -1.77 4.01 4.46
N PHE A 133 -2.72 4.95 4.41
CA PHE A 133 -2.70 6.06 3.47
C PHE A 133 -1.42 6.90 3.58
N VAL A 134 -1.01 7.28 4.79
CA VAL A 134 0.18 8.09 5.04
C VAL A 134 1.48 7.34 4.71
N ASN A 135 1.62 6.09 5.15
CA ASN A 135 2.86 5.33 4.94
C ASN A 135 3.14 5.09 3.45
N TRP A 136 2.13 4.57 2.75
CA TRP A 136 2.23 4.30 1.32
C TRP A 136 2.28 5.58 0.50
N GLY A 137 1.46 6.57 0.85
CA GLY A 137 1.41 7.84 0.15
C GLY A 137 2.73 8.60 0.22
N ARG A 138 3.44 8.55 1.35
CA ARG A 138 4.79 9.11 1.48
C ARG A 138 5.83 8.29 0.71
N TYR A 139 5.75 6.96 0.79
CA TYR A 139 6.67 6.08 0.06
C TYR A 139 6.61 6.33 -1.46
N ALA A 140 5.39 6.38 -2.00
CA ALA A 140 5.10 6.57 -3.42
C ALA A 140 5.15 8.05 -3.87
N LYS A 141 5.55 8.97 -2.99
CA LYS A 141 5.60 10.42 -3.28
C LYS A 141 4.27 11.01 -3.77
N LEU A 142 3.15 10.52 -3.24
CA LEU A 142 1.81 11.05 -3.52
C LEU A 142 1.46 12.22 -2.59
N ILE A 143 1.77 12.05 -1.30
CA ILE A 143 1.37 12.96 -0.22
C ILE A 143 2.49 13.07 0.82
N GLY A 144 2.55 14.21 1.49
CA GLY A 144 3.30 14.41 2.73
C GLY A 144 2.37 14.39 3.95
N TYR A 145 2.97 14.21 5.11
CA TYR A 145 2.30 14.36 6.40
C TYR A 145 3.23 15.11 7.36
N SER A 146 2.73 16.20 7.93
CA SER A 146 3.45 17.05 8.88
C SER A 146 3.06 16.67 10.31
N ILE A 147 4.03 16.28 11.12
CA ILE A 147 3.80 15.94 12.53
C ILE A 147 3.52 17.23 13.34
N ASP A 148 4.18 18.34 13.00
CA ASP A 148 4.05 19.60 13.73
C ASP A 148 2.67 20.24 13.55
N THR A 149 2.11 20.14 12.34
CA THR A 149 0.79 20.68 12.03
C THR A 149 -0.31 19.63 12.06
N ASP A 150 0.02 18.35 12.12
CA ASP A 150 -0.92 17.24 12.02
C ASP A 150 -1.78 17.31 10.73
N GLU A 151 -1.11 17.56 9.60
CA GLU A 151 -1.75 17.77 8.30
C GLU A 151 -1.20 16.80 7.25
N VAL A 152 -2.11 16.20 6.49
CA VAL A 152 -1.78 15.52 5.23
C VAL A 152 -1.90 16.52 4.10
N TYR A 153 -0.96 16.51 3.15
CA TYR A 153 -0.94 17.43 2.01
C TYR A 153 -0.40 16.76 0.75
N ILE A 154 -0.70 17.31 -0.41
CA ILE A 154 -0.16 16.84 -1.69
C ILE A 154 1.19 17.52 -1.95
N TYR A 155 2.21 16.74 -2.32
CA TYR A 155 3.51 17.29 -2.71
C TYR A 155 3.39 18.28 -3.88
N GLY A 156 4.14 19.38 -3.79
CA GLY A 156 4.27 20.32 -4.90
C GLY A 156 5.02 19.69 -6.09
N GLU A 157 4.93 20.31 -7.28
CA GLU A 157 5.65 19.83 -8.48
C GLU A 157 7.16 19.74 -8.28
N SER A 158 7.74 20.51 -7.36
CA SER A 158 9.17 20.49 -7.02
C SER A 158 9.61 19.35 -6.10
N GLU A 159 8.67 18.60 -5.51
CA GLU A 159 8.95 17.55 -4.50
C GLU A 159 8.74 16.12 -5.04
N LYS A 160 8.11 16.00 -6.22
CA LYS A 160 7.91 14.75 -6.95
C LYS A 160 9.22 14.29 -7.62
#